data_AF-A0A0U0WC39-F1
#
_entry.id   AF-A0A0U0WC39-F1
#
_cell.length_a   1.000
_cell.length_b   1.000
_cell.length_c   1.000
_cell.angle_alpha   90.00
_cell.angle_beta   90.00
_cell.angle_gamma   90.00
#
_symmetry.space_group_name_H-M   'P 1'
#
loop_
_entity.id
_entity.type
_entity.pdbx_description
1 polymer ?
#
loop_
_entity_poly.entity_id
_entity_poly.type
_entity_poly.pdbx_seq_one_letter_code
_entity_poly.pdbx_strand_id
1 'polypeptide(L)'
;MVATQRAAHARALSTEIARAAGKITASSSETTTPSGTAEPAGPPPPPPPVSDVIDALRVSAENASRLVATSSGYRAGLLASIAASCTASYTVALVPGGPSI
;
A
#
# COMPACT_ATOMS: atom_id res chain seq x y z
N MET A 1 9.69 -19.97 16.49
CA MET A 1 8.64 -20.64 15.69
C MET A 1 7.50 -19.65 15.47
N VAL A 2 6.81 -19.68 14.33
CA VAL A 2 6.01 -18.57 13.75
C VAL A 2 6.85 -17.33 13.38
N ALA A 3 7.61 -16.73 14.31
CA ALA A 3 8.49 -15.59 13.97
C ALA A 3 9.54 -15.96 12.90
N THR A 4 10.15 -17.14 13.06
CA THR A 4 11.07 -17.73 12.07
C THR A 4 10.39 -18.03 10.73
N GLN A 5 9.14 -18.50 10.77
CA GLN A 5 8.34 -18.77 9.58
C GLN A 5 7.98 -17.48 8.83
N ARG A 6 7.63 -16.42 9.57
CA ARG A 6 7.38 -15.08 9.02
C ARG A 6 8.64 -14.49 8.41
N ALA A 7 9.79 -14.66 9.05
CA ALA A 7 11.07 -14.20 8.51
C ALA A 7 11.45 -14.94 7.21
N ALA A 8 11.24 -16.27 7.16
CA ALA A 8 11.47 -17.07 5.95
C ALA A 8 10.52 -16.66 4.82
N HIS A 9 9.24 -16.45 5.14
CA HIS A 9 8.23 -15.98 4.19
C HIS A 9 8.54 -14.57 3.68
N ALA A 10 8.96 -13.65 4.55
CA ALA A 10 9.36 -12.30 4.17
C ALA A 10 10.56 -12.31 3.22
N ARG A 11 11.58 -13.17 3.48
CA ARG A 11 12.71 -13.34 2.56
C ARG A 11 12.26 -13.86 1.19
N ALA A 12 11.40 -14.86 1.16
CA ALA A 12 10.86 -15.40 -0.09
C ALA A 12 10.11 -14.34 -0.89
N LEU A 13 9.28 -13.53 -0.20
CA LEU A 13 8.56 -12.42 -0.80
C LEU A 13 9.51 -11.34 -1.35
N SER A 14 10.54 -10.94 -0.61
CA SER A 14 11.53 -9.96 -1.07
C SER A 14 12.27 -10.42 -2.33
N THR A 15 12.65 -11.70 -2.40
CA THR A 15 13.27 -12.27 -3.59
C THR A 15 12.32 -12.22 -4.80
N GLU A 16 11.05 -12.52 -4.58
CA GLU A 16 10.04 -12.52 -5.63
C GLU A 16 9.77 -11.11 -6.17
N ILE A 17 9.74 -10.10 -5.29
CA ILE A 17 9.63 -8.67 -5.62
C ILE A 17 10.85 -8.21 -6.42
N ALA A 18 12.07 -8.54 -6.00
CA ALA A 18 13.29 -8.13 -6.73
C ALA A 18 13.31 -8.68 -8.16
N ARG A 19 12.90 -9.94 -8.33
CA ARG A 19 12.76 -10.57 -9.65
C ARG A 19 11.66 -9.92 -10.50
N ALA A 20 10.55 -9.52 -9.89
CA ALA A 20 9.47 -8.81 -10.60
C ALA A 20 9.86 -7.38 -10.98
N ALA A 21 10.56 -6.65 -10.09
CA ALA A 21 11.04 -5.30 -10.32
C ALA A 21 12.01 -5.21 -11.50
N GLY A 22 12.95 -6.17 -11.62
CA GLY A 22 13.86 -6.27 -12.77
C GLY A 22 13.15 -6.53 -14.12
N LYS A 23 11.89 -6.97 -14.11
CA LYS A 23 11.05 -7.13 -15.31
C LYS A 23 10.24 -5.88 -15.64
N ILE A 24 9.96 -5.02 -14.66
CA ILE A 24 9.18 -3.79 -14.81
C ILE A 24 10.05 -2.65 -15.37
N THR A 25 11.32 -2.57 -14.97
CA THR A 25 12.26 -1.54 -15.45
C THR A 25 12.59 -1.63 -16.93
N ALA A 26 12.35 -2.77 -17.59
CA ALA A 26 12.53 -2.93 -19.03
C ALA A 26 11.40 -2.29 -19.88
N SER A 27 10.31 -1.82 -19.26
CA SER A 27 9.08 -1.45 -19.99
C SER A 27 8.51 -0.06 -19.69
N SER A 28 9.22 0.83 -18.98
CA SER A 28 8.69 2.17 -18.70
C SER A 28 9.58 3.27 -19.27
N SER A 29 9.21 3.78 -20.44
CA SER A 29 9.52 5.15 -20.85
C SER A 29 8.33 6.00 -20.44
N GLU A 30 8.46 6.77 -19.36
CA GLU A 30 7.45 7.75 -18.93
C GLU A 30 7.95 9.16 -19.20
N THR A 31 7.13 9.91 -19.93
CA THR A 31 7.26 11.33 -20.24
C THR A 31 7.08 12.16 -18.98
N THR A 32 8.11 12.92 -18.61
CA THR A 32 8.05 13.94 -17.55
C THR A 32 7.31 15.18 -18.07
N THR A 33 6.19 15.51 -17.42
CA THR A 33 5.50 16.80 -17.63
C THR A 33 5.76 17.69 -16.41
N PRO A 34 6.35 18.88 -16.54
CA PRO A 34 6.56 19.78 -15.40
C PRO A 34 5.24 20.51 -15.10
N SER A 35 4.71 20.37 -13.89
CA SER A 35 3.58 21.19 -13.43
C SER A 35 4.08 22.35 -12.57
N GLY A 36 3.87 23.57 -13.09
CA GLY A 36 3.34 24.75 -12.40
C GLY A 36 4.09 25.32 -11.18
N THR A 37 4.51 26.59 -11.33
CA THR A 37 4.91 27.55 -10.28
C THR A 37 4.16 27.39 -8.95
N ALA A 38 4.91 27.23 -7.86
CA ALA A 38 4.38 27.18 -6.50
C ALA A 38 4.03 28.58 -5.96
N GLU A 39 2.79 28.74 -5.50
CA GLU A 39 2.32 29.90 -4.72
C GLU A 39 2.86 29.84 -3.27
N PRO A 40 3.08 30.96 -2.56
CA PRO A 40 3.61 30.94 -1.20
C PRO A 40 2.68 30.20 -0.24
N ALA A 41 3.15 29.07 0.30
CA ALA A 41 2.37 28.24 1.20
C ALA A 41 2.05 28.98 2.50
N GLY A 42 0.75 29.17 2.78
CA GLY A 42 0.26 29.55 4.10
C GLY A 42 0.55 28.47 5.17
N PRO A 43 0.13 28.68 6.43
CA PRO A 43 0.32 27.69 7.49
C PRO A 43 -0.24 26.33 7.07
N PRO A 44 0.48 25.21 7.30
CA PRO A 44 0.01 23.90 6.87
C PRO A 44 -1.33 23.57 7.54
N PRO A 45 -2.27 22.92 6.82
CA PRO A 45 -3.54 22.50 7.40
C PRO A 45 -3.31 21.53 8.56
N PRO A 46 -4.23 21.47 9.55
CA PRO A 46 -4.12 20.53 10.65
C PRO A 46 -4.10 19.08 10.13
N PRO A 47 -3.37 18.18 10.79
CA PRO A 47 -3.30 16.78 10.36
C PRO A 47 -4.68 16.11 10.47
N PRO A 48 -5.03 15.23 9.53
CA PRO A 48 -6.30 14.50 9.58
C PRO A 48 -6.36 13.57 10.81
N PRO A 49 -7.55 13.35 11.39
CA PRO A 49 -7.69 12.42 12.49
C PRO A 49 -7.46 10.98 12.01
N VAL A 50 -6.98 10.12 12.92
CA VAL A 50 -6.67 8.71 12.62
C VAL A 50 -7.90 7.92 12.14
N SER A 51 -9.10 8.29 12.61
CA SER A 51 -10.37 7.72 12.14
C SER A 51 -10.53 7.88 10.62
N ASP A 52 -10.26 9.07 10.10
CA ASP A 52 -10.45 9.37 8.68
C ASP A 52 -9.43 8.59 7.83
N VAL A 53 -8.22 8.38 8.35
CA VAL A 53 -7.20 7.53 7.71
C VAL A 53 -7.65 6.07 7.69
N ILE A 54 -8.22 5.56 8.78
CA ILE A 54 -8.76 4.20 8.87
C ILE A 54 -9.90 4.01 7.86
N ASP A 55 -10.83 4.96 7.79
CA ASP A 55 -11.97 4.91 6.88
C ASP A 55 -11.51 4.98 5.42
N ALA A 56 -10.57 5.86 5.09
CA ALA A 56 -9.97 5.95 3.76
C ALA A 56 -9.29 4.62 3.35
N LEU A 57 -8.54 3.99 4.26
CA LEU A 57 -7.91 2.69 4.01
C LEU A 57 -8.94 1.58 3.80
N ARG A 58 -10.06 1.61 4.54
CA ARG A 58 -11.15 0.64 4.38
C ARG A 58 -11.83 0.77 3.02
N VAL A 59 -12.13 2.01 2.59
CA VAL A 59 -12.67 2.28 1.26
C VAL A 59 -11.71 1.82 0.16
N SER A 60 -10.40 2.07 0.33
CA SER A 60 -9.38 1.60 -0.61
C SER A 60 -9.35 0.07 -0.73
N ALA A 61 -9.40 -0.65 0.40
CA ALA A 61 -9.43 -2.11 0.42
C ALA A 61 -10.68 -2.70 -0.25
N GLU A 62 -11.86 -2.12 0.01
CA GLU A 62 -13.14 -2.50 -0.60
C GLU A 62 -13.11 -2.31 -2.12
N ASN A 63 -12.65 -1.14 -2.60
CA ASN A 63 -12.53 -0.85 -4.02
C ASN A 63 -11.55 -1.80 -4.71
N ALA A 64 -10.37 -2.03 -4.13
CA ALA A 64 -9.41 -2.99 -4.65
C ALA A 64 -10.01 -4.41 -4.72
N SER A 65 -10.75 -4.83 -3.70
CA SER A 65 -11.41 -6.15 -3.65
C SER A 65 -12.47 -6.31 -4.73
N ARG A 66 -13.24 -5.25 -5.03
CA ARG A 66 -14.20 -5.25 -6.15
C ARG A 66 -13.50 -5.40 -7.50
N LEU A 67 -12.37 -4.73 -7.69
CA LEU A 67 -11.59 -4.85 -8.92
C LEU A 67 -10.92 -6.23 -9.06
N VAL A 68 -10.57 -6.90 -7.96
CA VAL A 68 -10.07 -8.30 -8.00
C VAL A 68 -11.11 -9.23 -8.62
N ALA A 69 -12.38 -9.09 -8.25
CA ALA A 69 -13.46 -9.95 -8.76
C ALA A 69 -13.64 -9.86 -10.28
N THR A 70 -13.24 -8.74 -10.89
CA THR A 70 -13.31 -8.51 -12.35
C THR A 70 -11.95 -8.62 -13.03
N SER A 71 -10.88 -8.95 -12.31
CA SER A 71 -9.52 -9.08 -12.83
C SER A 71 -9.05 -10.53 -12.75
N SER A 72 -8.04 -10.91 -13.55
CA SER A 72 -7.46 -12.25 -13.52
C SER A 72 -5.93 -12.23 -13.50
N GLY A 73 -5.34 -13.34 -13.08
CA GLY A 73 -3.90 -13.56 -13.06
C GLY A 73 -3.14 -12.53 -12.20
N TYR A 74 -2.03 -12.03 -12.73
CA TYR A 74 -1.13 -11.13 -12.01
C TYR A 74 -1.82 -9.86 -11.48
N ARG A 75 -2.73 -9.27 -12.25
CA ARG A 75 -3.45 -8.04 -11.83
C ARG A 75 -4.37 -8.30 -10.65
N ALA A 76 -5.08 -9.44 -10.64
CA ALA A 76 -5.89 -9.85 -9.49
C ALA A 76 -5.01 -10.05 -8.25
N GLY A 77 -3.85 -10.68 -8.40
CA GLY A 77 -2.89 -10.85 -7.31
C GLY A 77 -2.35 -9.52 -6.75
N LEU A 78 -1.99 -8.56 -7.61
CA LEU A 78 -1.53 -7.24 -7.17
C LEU A 78 -2.63 -6.46 -6.43
N LEU A 79 -3.86 -6.45 -6.97
CA LEU A 79 -4.98 -5.77 -6.32
C LEU A 79 -5.34 -6.41 -4.97
N ALA A 80 -5.26 -7.73 -4.87
CA ALA A 80 -5.45 -8.44 -3.61
C ALA A 80 -4.37 -8.08 -2.58
N SER A 81 -3.11 -7.92 -3.01
CA SER A 81 -2.02 -7.47 -2.13
C SER A 81 -2.24 -6.06 -1.58
N ILE A 82 -2.76 -5.15 -2.41
CA ILE A 82 -3.12 -3.79 -1.98
C ILE A 82 -4.24 -3.86 -0.93
N ALA A 83 -5.32 -4.61 -1.21
CA ALA A 83 -6.42 -4.79 -0.27
C ALA A 83 -5.95 -5.37 1.08
N ALA A 84 -5.09 -6.38 1.03
CA ALA A 84 -4.49 -7.00 2.22
C ALA A 84 -3.62 -6.02 3.02
N SER A 85 -2.80 -5.21 2.34
CA SER A 85 -1.94 -4.21 2.98
C SER A 85 -2.74 -3.11 3.65
N CYS A 86 -3.76 -2.56 2.96
CA CYS A 86 -4.68 -1.58 3.54
C CYS A 86 -5.39 -2.17 4.77
N THR A 87 -5.84 -3.43 4.68
CA THR A 87 -6.47 -4.15 5.80
C THR A 87 -5.53 -4.30 6.98
N ALA A 88 -4.29 -4.73 6.77
CA ALA A 88 -3.30 -4.84 7.82
C ALA A 88 -3.05 -3.48 8.51
N SER A 89 -2.94 -2.40 7.72
CA SER A 89 -2.73 -1.06 8.26
C SER A 89 -3.87 -0.61 9.19
N TYR A 90 -5.13 -0.75 8.78
CA TYR A 90 -6.25 -0.30 9.63
C TYR A 90 -6.62 -1.27 10.76
N THR A 91 -6.25 -2.55 10.67
CA THR A 91 -6.56 -3.55 11.72
C THR A 91 -5.45 -3.75 12.75
N VAL A 92 -4.19 -3.51 12.38
CA VAL A 92 -3.02 -3.80 13.23
C VAL A 92 -2.20 -2.55 13.52
N ALA A 93 -1.90 -1.74 12.49
CA ALA A 93 -0.98 -0.62 12.65
C ALA A 93 -1.64 0.63 13.26
N LEU A 94 -2.90 0.88 12.92
CA LEU A 94 -3.65 2.07 13.33
C LEU A 94 -4.72 1.79 14.40
N VAL A 95 -4.84 0.54 14.88
CA VAL A 95 -5.80 0.22 15.93
C VAL A 95 -5.48 1.06 17.18
N PRO A 96 -6.42 1.85 17.72
CA PRO A 96 -6.18 2.62 18.93
C PRO A 96 -6.00 1.66 20.12
N GLY A 97 -4.76 1.32 20.46
CA GLY A 97 -4.47 0.48 21.61
C GLY A 97 -3.19 -0.36 21.51
N GLY A 98 -2.05 0.26 21.79
CA GLY A 98 -0.88 -0.42 22.35
C GLY A 98 -0.27 0.51 23.41
N PRO A 99 0.07 0.02 24.63
CA PRO A 99 0.56 0.88 25.69
C PRO A 99 1.81 1.61 25.21
N SER A 100 1.87 2.92 25.46
CA SER A 100 3.16 3.61 25.59
C SER A 100 3.98 2.83 26.61
N ILE A 101 4.97 2.07 26.12
CA ILE A 101 6.10 1.63 26.93
C ILE A 101 7.30 2.51 26.59
#